data_AF-X0VL11-F1
#
_entry.id   AF-X0VL11-F1
#
_cell.length_a   1.000
_cell.length_b   1.000
_cell.length_c   1.000
_cell.angle_alpha   90.00
_cell.angle_beta   90.00
_cell.angle_gamma   90.00
#
_symmetry.space_group_name_H-M   'P 1'
#
loop_
_entity.id
_entity.type
_entity.pdbx_description
1 polymer ?
#
loop_
_entity_poly.entity_id
_entity_poly.type
_entity_poly.pdbx_seq_one_letter_code
_entity_poly.pdbx_strand_id
1 'polypeptide(L)'
;GRLNLYNAIQALISSEEIIKMDTNAYSHSGDITITLFDSDLAGNTTQDITISADTADTETVTLDELTASPGIFKGSIALDSSVPDVNDGLLQVADGALITASYGTAVDTADVDCQFPVISNVQLNMASMPIITFDTDEPATASVRAGSACGDYYLTATDPSLRTNHEVELRFLDPNTVYYFVIDAIDPSGNLTTDSNNGCCFNFTSVAPLRVPSEYSTIQAAIDDANDGDTILVADGNYTGPGNRDIEFNGKSITLKSKNGPQNC
;
A
#
# COMPACT_ATOMS: atom_id res chain seq x y z
N GLY A 1 -20.64 0.78 48.12
CA GLY A 1 -19.91 -0.18 47.26
C GLY A 1 -19.25 0.60 46.16
N ARG A 2 -17.94 0.43 45.97
CA ARG A 2 -17.23 1.10 44.87
C ARG A 2 -17.57 0.33 43.59
N LEU A 3 -18.20 1.01 42.65
CA LEU A 3 -18.49 0.51 41.32
C LEU A 3 -17.17 0.08 40.67
N ASN A 4 -17.05 -1.19 40.31
CA ASN A 4 -15.90 -1.68 39.57
C ASN A 4 -16.08 -1.20 38.12
N LEU A 5 -15.43 -0.09 37.76
CA LEU A 5 -15.54 0.52 36.44
C LEU A 5 -15.15 -0.46 35.31
N TYR A 6 -14.26 -1.42 35.57
CA TYR A 6 -13.90 -2.45 34.59
C TYR A 6 -15.07 -3.41 34.30
N ASN A 7 -15.74 -3.90 35.36
CA ASN A 7 -16.91 -4.78 35.21
C ASN A 7 -18.13 -4.01 34.70
N ALA A 8 -18.26 -2.73 35.04
CA ALA A 8 -19.36 -1.89 34.57
C ALA A 8 -19.18 -1.46 33.10
N ILE A 9 -17.95 -1.21 32.64
CA ILE A 9 -17.64 -0.94 31.23
C ILE A 9 -17.76 -2.21 30.40
N GLN A 10 -17.27 -3.37 30.90
CA GLN A 10 -17.56 -4.67 30.28
C GLN A 10 -19.08 -4.86 30.16
N ALA A 11 -19.85 -4.78 31.25
CA ALA A 11 -21.32 -4.94 31.24
C ALA A 11 -22.11 -3.91 30.38
N LEU A 12 -21.52 -2.76 30.03
CA LEU A 12 -22.12 -1.76 29.13
C LEU A 12 -21.78 -1.99 27.65
N ILE A 13 -20.77 -2.83 27.36
CA ILE A 13 -20.37 -3.25 26.01
C ILE A 13 -20.79 -4.73 25.76
N SER A 14 -21.14 -5.48 26.81
CA SER A 14 -21.14 -6.95 26.80
C SER A 14 -22.50 -7.64 26.57
N SER A 15 -23.59 -6.92 26.31
CA SER A 15 -24.87 -7.56 25.93
C SER A 15 -25.28 -7.29 24.48
N GLU A 16 -24.45 -6.59 23.70
CA GLU A 16 -24.72 -6.38 22.28
C GLU A 16 -23.97 -7.45 21.49
N GLU A 17 -24.73 -8.28 20.78
CA GLU A 17 -24.20 -9.25 19.80
C GLU A 17 -23.48 -8.46 18.70
N ILE A 18 -22.16 -8.63 18.57
CA ILE A 18 -21.38 -8.00 17.49
C ILE A 18 -20.66 -9.08 16.70
N ILE A 19 -20.91 -9.12 15.40
CA ILE A 19 -20.15 -9.93 14.44
C ILE A 19 -19.28 -9.02 13.58
N LYS A 20 -18.04 -9.45 13.32
CA LYS A 20 -17.06 -8.72 12.52
C LYS A 20 -16.29 -9.65 11.61
N MET A 21 -16.25 -9.33 10.31
CA MET A 21 -15.27 -9.81 9.36
C MET A 21 -13.98 -8.99 9.49
N ASP A 22 -12.86 -9.53 9.04
CA ASP A 22 -11.55 -8.89 9.21
C ASP A 22 -11.27 -7.73 8.24
N THR A 23 -11.99 -7.70 7.11
CA THR A 23 -11.99 -6.58 6.16
C THR A 23 -13.42 -6.29 5.69
N ASN A 24 -13.60 -5.21 4.96
CA ASN A 24 -14.87 -4.84 4.32
C ASN A 24 -14.91 -5.19 2.83
N ALA A 25 -13.85 -5.79 2.29
CA ALA A 25 -13.74 -6.16 0.88
C ALA A 25 -12.79 -7.36 0.72
N TYR A 26 -13.13 -8.29 -0.17
CA TYR A 26 -12.35 -9.51 -0.43
C TYR A 26 -12.21 -9.78 -1.93
N SER A 27 -11.09 -10.41 -2.31
CA SER A 27 -10.98 -11.11 -3.59
C SER A 27 -11.93 -12.33 -3.65
N HIS A 28 -12.05 -13.02 -4.78
CA HIS A 28 -12.79 -14.30 -4.89
C HIS A 28 -12.04 -15.50 -4.29
N SER A 29 -10.93 -15.27 -3.61
CA SER A 29 -10.12 -16.31 -2.99
C SER A 29 -9.45 -15.78 -1.73
N GLY A 30 -9.03 -16.69 -0.86
CA GLY A 30 -8.49 -16.36 0.45
C GLY A 30 -9.46 -16.73 1.57
N ASP A 31 -9.13 -16.36 2.79
CA ASP A 31 -9.90 -16.71 3.97
C ASP A 31 -10.56 -15.47 4.56
N ILE A 32 -11.84 -15.58 4.89
CA ILE A 32 -12.56 -14.61 5.72
C ILE A 32 -12.33 -15.01 7.16
N THR A 33 -11.78 -14.10 7.96
CA THR A 33 -11.69 -14.28 9.40
C THR A 33 -12.88 -13.61 10.07
N ILE A 34 -13.64 -14.36 10.86
CA ILE A 34 -14.86 -13.89 11.51
C ILE A 34 -14.63 -13.89 13.01
N THR A 35 -15.00 -12.79 13.66
CA THR A 35 -14.97 -12.63 15.12
C THR A 35 -16.38 -12.29 15.62
N LEU A 36 -16.88 -13.09 16.56
CA LEU A 36 -18.12 -12.83 17.28
C LEU A 36 -17.78 -12.40 18.70
N PHE A 37 -18.36 -11.29 19.14
CA PHE A 37 -18.32 -10.79 20.51
C PHE A 37 -19.70 -11.01 21.12
N ASP A 38 -19.79 -11.96 22.04
CA ASP A 38 -21.00 -12.26 22.80
C ASP A 38 -20.59 -12.79 24.19
N SER A 39 -20.67 -11.91 25.19
CA SER A 39 -20.25 -12.27 26.54
C SER A 39 -21.24 -13.20 27.25
N ASP A 40 -22.49 -13.26 26.79
CA ASP A 40 -23.50 -14.14 27.38
C ASP A 40 -23.18 -15.62 27.08
N LEU A 41 -22.39 -15.87 26.03
CA LEU A 41 -21.87 -17.19 25.67
C LEU A 41 -20.52 -17.53 26.31
N ALA A 42 -19.98 -16.68 27.20
CA ALA A 42 -18.67 -16.92 27.79
C ALA A 42 -18.57 -18.29 28.48
N GLY A 43 -17.57 -19.08 28.09
CA GLY A 43 -17.36 -20.45 28.53
C GLY A 43 -17.99 -21.52 27.62
N ASN A 44 -18.73 -21.12 26.58
CA ASN A 44 -19.08 -22.03 25.49
C ASN A 44 -17.82 -22.31 24.67
N THR A 45 -17.54 -23.57 24.36
CA THR A 45 -16.33 -23.91 23.59
C THR A 45 -16.39 -23.42 22.15
N THR A 46 -17.59 -23.42 21.57
CA THR A 46 -17.83 -23.11 20.16
C THR A 46 -19.15 -22.38 19.98
N GLN A 47 -19.28 -21.63 18.90
CA GLN A 47 -20.53 -21.01 18.47
C GLN A 47 -20.66 -21.03 16.94
N ASP A 48 -21.78 -21.51 16.41
CA ASP A 48 -22.06 -21.48 14.98
C ASP A 48 -22.66 -20.13 14.57
N ILE A 49 -22.24 -19.63 13.41
CA ILE A 49 -22.81 -18.47 12.72
C ILE A 49 -23.19 -18.85 11.29
N THR A 50 -24.00 -18.02 10.63
CA THR A 50 -24.31 -18.18 9.21
C THR A 50 -23.59 -17.12 8.41
N ILE A 51 -22.91 -17.54 7.34
CA ILE A 51 -22.37 -16.64 6.32
C ILE A 51 -22.98 -16.97 4.97
N SER A 52 -23.24 -15.96 4.15
CA SER A 52 -23.88 -16.14 2.85
C SER A 52 -23.32 -15.15 1.84
N ALA A 53 -23.43 -15.52 0.57
CA ALA A 53 -23.13 -14.65 -0.56
C ALA A 53 -24.39 -14.48 -1.41
N ASP A 54 -24.60 -13.28 -1.96
CA ASP A 54 -25.74 -12.95 -2.84
C ASP A 54 -25.85 -13.85 -4.09
N THR A 55 -24.84 -14.68 -4.37
CA THR A 55 -24.81 -15.77 -5.36
C THR A 55 -25.67 -16.99 -4.98
N ALA A 56 -26.39 -16.94 -3.86
CA ALA A 56 -27.21 -18.01 -3.27
C ALA A 56 -26.43 -19.14 -2.60
N ASP A 57 -25.17 -18.88 -2.23
CA ASP A 57 -24.41 -19.77 -1.38
C ASP A 57 -24.55 -19.40 0.10
N THR A 58 -24.60 -20.39 0.98
CA THR A 58 -24.81 -20.16 2.43
C THR A 58 -24.18 -21.26 3.25
N GLU A 59 -23.28 -20.86 4.14
CA GLU A 59 -22.45 -21.73 4.94
C GLU A 59 -22.69 -21.53 6.44
N THR A 60 -22.55 -22.62 7.19
CA THR A 60 -22.47 -22.57 8.66
C THR A 60 -21.00 -22.60 9.06
N VAL A 61 -20.54 -21.58 9.80
CA VAL A 61 -19.16 -21.51 10.29
C VAL A 61 -19.17 -21.70 11.80
N THR A 62 -18.46 -22.72 12.28
CA THR A 62 -18.21 -22.92 13.70
C THR A 62 -17.03 -22.07 14.15
N LEU A 63 -17.26 -21.17 15.09
CA LEU A 63 -16.24 -20.31 15.70
C LEU A 63 -15.80 -20.90 17.05
N ASP A 64 -14.49 -20.88 17.33
CA ASP A 64 -13.92 -21.35 18.60
C ASP A 64 -13.77 -20.19 19.59
N GLU A 65 -14.10 -20.43 20.87
CA GLU A 65 -13.88 -19.43 21.91
C GLU A 65 -12.39 -19.21 22.18
N LEU A 66 -11.98 -17.94 22.23
CA LEU A 66 -10.61 -17.58 22.57
C LEU A 66 -10.37 -17.81 24.06
N THR A 67 -9.52 -18.78 24.38
CA THR A 67 -9.18 -19.16 25.77
C THR A 67 -8.74 -17.99 26.67
N ALA A 68 -8.10 -16.96 26.11
CA ALA A 68 -7.65 -15.78 26.83
C ALA A 68 -8.73 -14.67 26.97
N SER A 69 -9.87 -14.82 26.30
CA SER A 69 -10.94 -13.82 26.24
C SER A 69 -12.30 -14.51 26.08
N PRO A 70 -12.84 -15.12 27.15
CA PRO A 70 -14.16 -15.74 27.12
C PRO A 70 -15.24 -14.76 26.62
N GLY A 71 -16.16 -15.26 25.81
CA GLY A 71 -17.17 -14.46 25.10
C GLY A 71 -16.68 -13.84 23.78
N ILE A 72 -15.44 -14.13 23.36
CA ILE A 72 -14.95 -13.80 22.03
C ILE A 72 -14.69 -15.10 21.28
N PHE A 73 -15.37 -15.26 20.15
CA PHE A 73 -15.25 -16.44 19.29
C PHE A 73 -14.62 -16.05 17.97
N LYS A 74 -13.78 -16.93 17.42
CA LYS A 74 -13.08 -16.69 16.16
C LYS A 74 -13.06 -17.94 15.31
N GLY A 75 -13.25 -17.77 14.01
CA GLY A 75 -13.16 -18.83 13.01
C GLY A 75 -12.87 -18.25 11.64
N SER A 76 -12.83 -19.11 10.64
CA SER A 76 -12.58 -18.71 9.27
C SER A 76 -13.34 -19.58 8.29
N ILE A 77 -13.61 -19.03 7.12
CA ILE A 77 -14.10 -19.76 5.95
C ILE A 77 -13.32 -19.33 4.71
N ALA A 78 -13.02 -20.28 3.83
CA ALA A 78 -12.32 -19.99 2.58
C ALA A 78 -13.32 -19.58 1.49
N LEU A 79 -12.93 -18.61 0.68
CA LEU A 79 -13.65 -18.20 -0.52
C LEU A 79 -13.31 -19.12 -1.69
N ASP A 80 -14.32 -19.39 -2.52
CA ASP A 80 -14.18 -20.16 -3.75
C ASP A 80 -14.97 -19.50 -4.89
N SER A 81 -14.64 -19.83 -6.15
CA SER A 81 -15.23 -19.21 -7.35
C SER A 81 -15.99 -20.20 -8.23
N SER A 82 -16.24 -21.40 -7.71
CA SER A 82 -17.02 -22.43 -8.38
C SER A 82 -18.53 -22.18 -8.22
N VAL A 83 -19.34 -23.20 -8.52
CA VAL A 83 -20.79 -23.08 -8.43
C VAL A 83 -21.22 -23.14 -6.95
N PRO A 84 -22.17 -22.30 -6.50
CA PRO A 84 -22.73 -22.35 -5.15
C PRO A 84 -23.12 -23.77 -4.70
N ASP A 85 -22.60 -24.23 -3.56
CA ASP A 85 -22.91 -25.52 -2.94
C ASP A 85 -23.03 -25.43 -1.41
N VAL A 86 -24.27 -25.26 -0.96
CA VAL A 86 -24.63 -24.97 0.43
C VAL A 86 -24.16 -26.06 1.42
N ASN A 87 -23.47 -25.63 2.47
CA ASN A 87 -22.84 -26.41 3.54
C ASN A 87 -21.69 -27.31 3.09
N ASP A 88 -20.91 -26.91 2.08
CA ASP A 88 -19.71 -27.63 1.67
C ASP A 88 -18.43 -27.17 2.42
N GLY A 89 -18.52 -26.09 3.20
CA GLY A 89 -17.43 -25.53 3.98
C GLY A 89 -16.55 -24.53 3.22
N LEU A 90 -16.95 -24.14 2.00
CA LEU A 90 -16.38 -23.07 1.20
C LEU A 90 -17.49 -22.06 0.89
N LEU A 91 -17.19 -20.77 0.92
CA LEU A 91 -18.16 -19.77 0.51
C LEU A 91 -17.92 -19.41 -0.96
N GLN A 92 -18.78 -19.86 -1.87
CA GLN A 92 -18.66 -19.54 -3.30
C GLN A 92 -19.19 -18.14 -3.62
N VAL A 93 -18.30 -17.30 -4.14
CA VAL A 93 -18.56 -15.89 -4.45
C VAL A 93 -18.30 -15.58 -5.92
N ALA A 94 -18.91 -14.49 -6.39
CA ALA A 94 -18.67 -13.93 -7.72
C ALA A 94 -18.33 -12.45 -7.61
N ASP A 95 -17.79 -11.89 -8.69
CA ASP A 95 -17.48 -10.47 -8.80
C ASP A 95 -18.71 -9.60 -8.50
N GLY A 96 -18.55 -8.62 -7.61
CA GLY A 96 -19.61 -7.73 -7.14
C GLY A 96 -20.62 -8.36 -6.19
N ALA A 97 -20.37 -9.57 -5.67
CA ALA A 97 -21.21 -10.17 -4.64
C ALA A 97 -21.09 -9.42 -3.30
N LEU A 98 -22.19 -9.39 -2.53
CA LEU A 98 -22.17 -8.98 -1.13
C LEU A 98 -22.11 -10.23 -0.25
N ILE A 99 -21.13 -10.26 0.65
CA ILE A 99 -21.02 -11.27 1.70
C ILE A 99 -21.72 -10.74 2.93
N THR A 100 -22.52 -11.59 3.57
CA THR A 100 -23.22 -11.29 4.82
C THR A 100 -22.92 -12.36 5.86
N ALA A 101 -22.20 -11.97 6.92
CA ALA A 101 -22.05 -12.78 8.13
C ALA A 101 -23.13 -12.37 9.14
N SER A 102 -23.82 -13.34 9.73
CA SER A 102 -24.95 -13.08 10.62
C SER A 102 -24.99 -14.00 11.84
N TYR A 103 -25.39 -13.42 12.97
CA TYR A 103 -25.66 -14.13 14.22
C TYR A 103 -26.76 -13.39 14.98
N GLY A 104 -27.91 -14.03 15.22
CA GLY A 104 -29.04 -13.38 15.89
C GLY A 104 -29.52 -12.16 15.12
N THR A 105 -29.34 -10.97 15.70
CA THR A 105 -29.61 -9.68 15.02
C THR A 105 -28.36 -8.97 14.52
N ALA A 106 -27.17 -9.46 14.89
CA ALA A 106 -25.89 -8.93 14.45
C ALA A 106 -25.64 -9.31 12.99
N VAL A 107 -25.20 -8.34 12.20
CA VAL A 107 -24.84 -8.51 10.80
C VAL A 107 -23.56 -7.72 10.52
N ASP A 108 -22.67 -8.30 9.72
CA ASP A 108 -21.55 -7.61 9.10
C ASP A 108 -21.52 -7.96 7.62
N THR A 109 -21.13 -7.00 6.79
CA THR A 109 -21.14 -7.16 5.32
C THR A 109 -19.81 -6.75 4.71
N ALA A 110 -19.41 -7.43 3.64
CA ALA A 110 -18.21 -7.12 2.87
C ALA A 110 -18.48 -7.32 1.38
N ASP A 111 -17.87 -6.48 0.55
CA ASP A 111 -17.98 -6.56 -0.90
C ASP A 111 -16.96 -7.56 -1.48
N VAL A 112 -17.28 -8.16 -2.62
CA VAL A 112 -16.35 -9.01 -3.38
C VAL A 112 -15.93 -8.31 -4.66
N ASP A 113 -14.63 -8.19 -4.86
CA ASP A 113 -14.03 -7.70 -6.10
C ASP A 113 -13.07 -8.74 -6.66
N CYS A 114 -13.35 -9.22 -7.86
CA CYS A 114 -12.52 -10.21 -8.54
C CYS A 114 -11.61 -9.58 -9.59
N GLN A 115 -11.75 -8.28 -9.83
CA GLN A 115 -11.02 -7.58 -10.86
C GLN A 115 -9.66 -7.17 -10.32
N PHE A 116 -8.65 -7.28 -11.19
CA PHE A 116 -7.29 -6.91 -10.84
C PHE A 116 -7.04 -5.53 -11.42
N PRO A 117 -6.33 -4.63 -10.70
CA PRO A 117 -6.04 -3.30 -11.22
C PRO A 117 -5.28 -3.38 -12.54
N VAL A 118 -5.76 -2.71 -13.58
CA VAL A 118 -5.07 -2.64 -14.86
C VAL A 118 -4.18 -1.40 -14.90
N ILE A 119 -2.86 -1.61 -14.85
CA ILE A 119 -1.87 -0.55 -14.93
C ILE A 119 -1.76 -0.04 -16.38
N SER A 120 -1.76 1.29 -16.54
CA SER A 120 -1.63 1.96 -17.84
C SER A 120 -0.90 3.31 -17.73
N ASN A 121 -0.63 3.95 -18.87
CA ASN A 121 -0.01 5.28 -18.95
C ASN A 121 1.29 5.45 -18.15
N VAL A 122 2.11 4.39 -18.07
CA VAL A 122 3.39 4.42 -17.37
C VAL A 122 4.33 5.45 -18.02
N GLN A 123 4.77 6.41 -17.21
CA GLN A 123 5.69 7.48 -17.60
C GLN A 123 6.80 7.61 -16.57
N LEU A 124 7.97 8.01 -17.05
CA LEU A 124 9.15 8.24 -16.24
C LEU A 124 9.59 9.71 -16.40
N ASN A 125 9.59 10.43 -15.29
CA ASN A 125 10.12 11.79 -15.20
C ASN A 125 11.51 11.75 -14.58
N MET A 126 12.53 12.00 -15.42
CA MET A 126 13.93 12.00 -15.05
C MET A 126 14.36 13.35 -14.44
N ALA A 127 13.80 13.66 -13.28
CA ALA A 127 14.36 14.69 -12.41
C ALA A 127 15.49 14.11 -11.54
N SER A 128 16.08 14.94 -10.69
CA SER A 128 17.09 14.55 -9.70
C SER A 128 16.69 13.36 -8.82
N MET A 129 15.39 13.24 -8.55
CA MET A 129 14.77 12.03 -8.02
C MET A 129 13.81 11.56 -9.11
N PRO A 130 14.01 10.37 -9.71
CA PRO A 130 13.12 9.88 -10.75
C PRO A 130 11.74 9.65 -10.16
N ILE A 131 10.73 10.16 -10.84
CA ILE A 131 9.33 9.97 -10.49
C ILE A 131 8.69 9.10 -11.57
N ILE A 132 8.04 8.02 -11.14
CA ILE A 132 7.25 7.15 -12.01
C ILE A 132 5.79 7.49 -11.79
N THR A 133 5.10 7.84 -12.87
CA THR A 133 3.66 8.07 -12.85
C THR A 133 2.95 7.05 -13.72
N PHE A 134 1.76 6.62 -13.28
CA PHE A 134 0.92 5.68 -14.02
C PHE A 134 -0.51 5.77 -13.52
N ASP A 135 -1.42 5.17 -14.27
CA ASP A 135 -2.83 5.07 -13.90
C ASP A 135 -3.24 3.61 -13.67
N THR A 136 -4.27 3.41 -12.85
CA THR A 136 -5.04 2.17 -12.74
C THR A 136 -6.50 2.44 -13.12
N ASP A 137 -7.21 1.44 -13.62
CA ASP A 137 -8.64 1.54 -13.95
C ASP A 137 -9.57 1.51 -12.72
N GLU A 138 -9.02 1.14 -11.56
CA GLU A 138 -9.69 1.17 -10.27
C GLU A 138 -8.78 1.70 -9.15
N PRO A 139 -9.33 2.15 -8.00
CA PRO A 139 -8.51 2.64 -6.90
C PRO A 139 -7.57 1.56 -6.35
N ALA A 140 -6.27 1.82 -6.35
CA ALA A 140 -5.27 0.91 -5.80
C ALA A 140 -4.27 1.67 -4.92
N THR A 141 -3.50 0.94 -4.13
CA THR A 141 -2.20 1.39 -3.62
C THR A 141 -1.13 0.95 -4.59
N ALA A 142 -0.01 1.68 -4.63
CA ALA A 142 1.02 1.49 -5.63
C ALA A 142 2.40 1.30 -4.99
N SER A 143 3.23 0.44 -5.59
CA SER A 143 4.65 0.39 -5.27
C SER A 143 5.49 0.14 -6.51
N VAL A 144 6.73 0.63 -6.48
CA VAL A 144 7.75 0.35 -7.49
C VAL A 144 8.88 -0.40 -6.82
N ARG A 145 9.19 -1.59 -7.33
CA ARG A 145 10.38 -2.36 -6.96
C ARG A 145 11.46 -2.14 -8.01
N ALA A 146 12.65 -1.75 -7.59
CA ALA A 146 13.78 -1.45 -8.47
C ALA A 146 15.10 -2.07 -7.98
N GLY A 147 16.03 -2.28 -8.90
CA GLY A 147 17.38 -2.74 -8.57
C GLY A 147 18.28 -2.91 -9.79
N SER A 148 19.36 -3.68 -9.65
CA SER A 148 20.44 -3.81 -10.64
C SER A 148 20.08 -4.62 -11.88
N ALA A 149 19.05 -5.46 -11.77
CA ALA A 149 18.58 -6.31 -12.88
C ALA A 149 17.10 -6.66 -12.69
N CYS A 150 16.44 -7.09 -13.76
CA CYS A 150 15.14 -7.74 -13.67
C CYS A 150 15.18 -8.93 -12.71
N GLY A 151 14.33 -8.91 -11.69
CA GLY A 151 14.25 -9.93 -10.64
C GLY A 151 15.23 -9.76 -9.48
N ASP A 152 16.15 -8.78 -9.55
CA ASP A 152 17.08 -8.41 -8.48
C ASP A 152 16.73 -7.00 -7.97
N TYR A 153 15.67 -6.93 -7.17
CA TYR A 153 15.13 -5.68 -6.63
C TYR A 153 15.49 -5.54 -5.15
N TYR A 154 16.20 -4.48 -4.79
CA TYR A 154 16.58 -4.16 -3.41
C TYR A 154 16.07 -2.79 -2.96
N LEU A 155 15.40 -2.05 -3.85
CA LEU A 155 14.72 -0.80 -3.56
C LEU A 155 13.22 -1.00 -3.73
N THR A 156 12.45 -0.45 -2.80
CA THR A 156 10.99 -0.33 -2.92
C THR A 156 10.59 1.09 -2.55
N ALA A 157 9.81 1.71 -3.42
CA ALA A 157 9.11 2.96 -3.13
C ALA A 157 7.61 2.71 -3.21
N THR A 158 6.84 3.40 -2.36
CA THR A 158 5.40 3.14 -2.20
C THR A 158 4.64 4.45 -2.22
N ASP A 159 3.50 4.41 -2.91
CA ASP A 159 2.44 5.38 -2.82
C ASP A 159 1.23 4.70 -2.15
N PRO A 160 1.00 4.96 -0.85
CA PRO A 160 0.02 4.22 -0.04
C PRO A 160 -1.42 4.73 -0.21
N SER A 161 -1.67 5.74 -1.04
CA SER A 161 -3.02 6.30 -1.15
C SER A 161 -3.86 5.51 -2.15
N LEU A 162 -5.08 5.16 -1.76
CA LEU A 162 -6.07 4.55 -2.65
C LEU A 162 -6.61 5.58 -3.65
N ARG A 163 -6.16 5.50 -4.90
CA ARG A 163 -6.63 6.31 -6.04
C ARG A 163 -6.26 5.63 -7.36
N THR A 164 -6.65 6.25 -8.47
CA THR A 164 -6.42 5.71 -9.83
C THR A 164 -5.23 6.34 -10.55
N ASN A 165 -4.64 7.39 -9.98
CA ASN A 165 -3.46 8.07 -10.54
C ASN A 165 -2.33 8.04 -9.51
N HIS A 166 -1.17 7.54 -9.91
CA HIS A 166 -0.06 7.25 -9.02
C HIS A 166 1.17 8.06 -9.34
N GLU A 167 1.89 8.41 -8.28
CA GLU A 167 3.18 9.08 -8.37
C GLU A 167 4.12 8.44 -7.35
N VAL A 168 5.15 7.74 -7.84
CA VAL A 168 6.12 7.02 -7.01
C VAL A 168 7.51 7.59 -7.24
N GLU A 169 8.06 8.22 -6.21
CA GLU A 169 9.41 8.81 -6.23
C GLU A 169 10.46 7.79 -5.78
N LEU A 170 11.48 7.57 -6.62
CA LEU A 170 12.62 6.70 -6.30
C LEU A 170 13.73 7.47 -5.58
N ARG A 171 14.27 6.88 -4.52
CA ARG A 171 15.30 7.48 -3.66
C ARG A 171 16.45 6.51 -3.43
N PHE A 172 17.56 7.03 -2.92
CA PHE A 172 18.76 6.26 -2.56
C PHE A 172 19.39 5.52 -3.76
N LEU A 173 19.35 6.15 -4.93
CA LEU A 173 19.95 5.64 -6.15
C LEU A 173 21.44 6.02 -6.20
N ASP A 174 22.27 5.07 -6.60
CA ASP A 174 23.65 5.35 -6.97
C ASP A 174 23.68 6.16 -8.26
N PRO A 175 24.57 7.16 -8.40
CA PRO A 175 24.62 8.03 -9.57
C PRO A 175 25.14 7.31 -10.82
N ASN A 176 24.61 7.68 -12.00
CA ASN A 176 25.00 7.11 -13.29
C ASN A 176 24.88 5.57 -13.36
N THR A 177 23.85 5.02 -12.71
CA THR A 177 23.62 3.59 -12.60
C THR A 177 22.33 3.21 -13.31
N VAL A 178 22.37 2.12 -14.08
CA VAL A 178 21.18 1.56 -14.71
C VAL A 178 20.36 0.81 -13.65
N TYR A 179 19.07 1.13 -13.57
CA TYR A 179 18.10 0.47 -12.73
C TYR A 179 17.02 -0.17 -13.59
N TYR A 180 16.59 -1.37 -13.18
CA TYR A 180 15.42 -2.06 -13.72
C TYR A 180 14.32 -2.04 -12.68
N PHE A 181 13.08 -1.87 -13.11
CA PHE A 181 11.95 -1.81 -12.19
C PHE A 181 10.67 -2.47 -12.74
N VAL A 182 9.80 -2.80 -11.79
CA VAL A 182 8.42 -3.26 -12.01
C VAL A 182 7.49 -2.46 -11.12
N ILE A 183 6.22 -2.39 -11.51
CA ILE A 183 5.17 -1.65 -10.80
C ILE A 183 4.20 -2.68 -10.23
N ASP A 184 3.86 -2.56 -8.96
CA ASP A 184 2.83 -3.35 -8.30
C ASP A 184 1.67 -2.42 -7.91
N ALA A 185 0.45 -2.83 -8.21
CA ALA A 185 -0.78 -2.17 -7.78
C ALA A 185 -1.67 -3.17 -7.03
N ILE A 186 -2.17 -2.77 -5.86
CA ILE A 186 -3.02 -3.60 -5.00
C ILE A 186 -4.28 -2.82 -4.66
N ASP A 187 -5.44 -3.34 -5.03
CA ASP A 187 -6.75 -2.77 -4.70
C ASP A 187 -7.13 -2.98 -3.20
N PRO A 188 -8.27 -2.45 -2.72
CA PRO A 188 -8.73 -2.68 -1.35
C PRO A 188 -9.08 -4.14 -1.02
N SER A 189 -9.40 -4.94 -2.03
CA SER A 189 -9.82 -6.34 -1.93
C SER A 189 -8.63 -7.32 -1.90
N GLY A 190 -7.43 -6.82 -2.17
CA GLY A 190 -6.17 -7.57 -2.19
C GLY A 190 -5.77 -8.10 -3.57
N ASN A 191 -6.46 -7.74 -4.65
CA ASN A 191 -6.07 -8.14 -6.00
C ASN A 191 -4.79 -7.39 -6.41
N LEU A 192 -3.72 -8.16 -6.67
CA LEU A 192 -2.39 -7.65 -6.98
C LEU A 192 -2.09 -7.80 -8.48
N THR A 193 -1.82 -6.69 -9.15
CA THR A 193 -1.23 -6.67 -10.49
C THR A 193 0.23 -6.25 -10.43
N THR A 194 1.10 -6.98 -11.14
CA THR A 194 2.47 -6.55 -11.42
C THR A 194 2.63 -6.22 -12.91
N ASP A 195 2.90 -4.97 -13.25
CA ASP A 195 3.38 -4.59 -14.58
C ASP A 195 4.91 -4.71 -14.65
N SER A 196 5.34 -5.67 -15.47
CA SER A 196 6.74 -5.97 -15.74
C SER A 196 7.16 -5.58 -17.16
N ASN A 197 6.41 -4.71 -17.84
CA ASN A 197 6.63 -4.35 -19.23
C ASN A 197 6.73 -5.61 -20.13
N ASN A 198 5.71 -6.46 -20.05
CA ASN A 198 5.66 -7.77 -20.74
C ASN A 198 6.86 -8.69 -20.43
N GLY A 199 7.38 -8.63 -19.19
CA GLY A 199 8.51 -9.45 -18.73
C GLY A 199 9.90 -8.88 -19.06
N CYS A 200 10.00 -7.75 -19.78
CA CYS A 200 11.28 -7.10 -20.08
C CYS A 200 11.76 -6.13 -18.99
N CYS A 201 10.91 -5.85 -18.00
CA CYS A 201 11.00 -4.72 -17.07
C CYS A 201 11.05 -3.35 -17.75
N PHE A 202 10.78 -2.34 -16.95
CA PHE A 202 11.18 -0.98 -17.29
C PHE A 202 12.64 -0.77 -16.86
N ASN A 203 13.32 0.20 -17.45
CA ASN A 203 14.64 0.59 -17.00
C ASN A 203 14.88 2.08 -17.19
N PHE A 204 15.82 2.60 -16.40
CA PHE A 204 16.32 3.96 -16.52
C PHE A 204 17.77 4.04 -16.02
N THR A 205 18.46 5.13 -16.34
CA THR A 205 19.79 5.41 -15.78
C THR A 205 19.67 6.61 -14.85
N SER A 206 20.00 6.45 -13.58
CA SER A 206 20.00 7.54 -12.61
C SER A 206 20.99 8.63 -13.01
N VAL A 207 20.72 9.88 -12.62
CA VAL A 207 21.57 11.03 -12.93
C VAL A 207 22.49 11.34 -11.73
N ALA A 208 23.76 11.66 -11.99
CA ALA A 208 24.66 12.15 -10.96
C ALA A 208 24.41 13.64 -10.65
N PRO A 209 24.44 14.06 -9.37
CA PRO A 209 24.41 15.48 -9.06
C PRO A 209 25.73 16.16 -9.47
N LEU A 210 25.64 17.38 -10.00
CA LEU A 210 26.79 18.24 -10.31
C LEU A 210 27.38 18.80 -9.02
N ARG A 211 28.69 18.71 -8.82
CA ARG A 211 29.31 19.01 -7.52
C ARG A 211 30.15 20.27 -7.52
N VAL A 212 29.88 21.15 -6.55
CA VAL A 212 30.67 22.36 -6.30
C VAL A 212 31.39 22.20 -4.95
N PRO A 213 32.71 22.42 -4.84
CA PRO A 213 33.61 22.90 -5.87
C PRO A 213 34.33 21.77 -6.67
N SER A 214 34.05 20.51 -6.38
CA SER A 214 34.89 19.39 -6.83
C SER A 214 34.85 19.14 -8.33
N GLU A 215 33.73 19.44 -9.00
CA GLU A 215 33.57 19.34 -10.44
C GLU A 215 33.54 20.72 -11.09
N TYR A 216 32.80 21.66 -10.50
CA TYR A 216 32.74 23.06 -10.95
C TYR A 216 33.30 23.98 -9.88
N SER A 217 34.19 24.89 -10.25
CA SER A 217 34.85 25.80 -9.30
C SER A 217 33.90 26.87 -8.72
N THR A 218 32.74 27.11 -9.35
CA THR A 218 31.74 28.07 -8.90
C THR A 218 30.32 27.52 -9.04
N ILE A 219 29.39 28.06 -8.24
CA ILE A 219 27.97 27.68 -8.29
C ILE A 219 27.37 28.03 -9.66
N GLN A 220 27.67 29.21 -10.20
CA GLN A 220 27.15 29.65 -11.49
C GLN A 220 27.63 28.75 -12.64
N ALA A 221 28.89 28.31 -12.62
CA ALA A 221 29.40 27.42 -13.66
C ALA A 221 28.66 26.06 -13.69
N ALA A 222 28.30 25.52 -12.51
CA ALA A 222 27.46 24.33 -12.44
C ALA A 222 26.04 24.58 -12.98
N ILE A 223 25.46 25.75 -12.70
CA ILE A 223 24.11 26.12 -13.19
C ILE A 223 24.11 26.30 -14.71
N ASP A 224 25.14 26.93 -15.26
CA ASP A 224 25.26 27.18 -16.68
C ASP A 224 25.35 25.87 -17.48
N ASP A 225 25.98 24.83 -16.90
CA ASP A 225 26.11 23.50 -17.50
C ASP A 225 24.91 22.56 -17.23
N ALA A 226 24.20 22.75 -16.12
CA ALA A 226 23.05 21.93 -15.73
C ALA A 226 21.92 21.94 -16.78
N ASN A 227 21.25 20.81 -16.97
CA ASN A 227 19.99 20.71 -17.70
C ASN A 227 18.80 20.76 -16.73
N ASP A 228 17.60 21.04 -17.25
CA ASP A 228 16.38 20.95 -16.43
C ASP A 228 16.27 19.57 -15.77
N GLY A 229 15.98 19.57 -14.47
CA GLY A 229 15.92 18.36 -13.63
C GLY A 229 17.21 18.04 -12.87
N ASP A 230 18.35 18.62 -13.20
CA ASP A 230 19.63 18.34 -12.53
C ASP A 230 19.67 18.85 -11.08
N THR A 231 20.46 18.16 -10.24
CA THR A 231 20.81 18.64 -8.89
C THR A 231 22.23 19.14 -8.90
N ILE A 232 22.42 20.34 -8.36
CA ILE A 232 23.73 20.88 -8.01
C ILE A 232 23.91 20.74 -6.50
N LEU A 233 24.92 19.98 -6.09
CA LEU A 233 25.27 19.74 -4.71
C LEU A 233 26.50 20.57 -4.32
N VAL A 234 26.27 21.57 -3.46
CA VAL A 234 27.32 22.48 -2.98
C VAL A 234 27.87 21.94 -1.66
N ALA A 235 29.15 21.57 -1.64
CA ALA A 235 29.82 21.12 -0.41
C ALA A 235 29.98 22.27 0.60
N ASP A 236 30.22 21.95 1.87
CA ASP A 236 30.43 22.97 2.89
C ASP A 236 31.67 23.82 2.56
N GLY A 237 31.54 25.13 2.67
CA GLY A 237 32.62 26.05 2.35
C GLY A 237 32.16 27.50 2.29
N ASN A 238 33.13 28.42 2.27
CA ASN A 238 32.86 29.83 2.09
C ASN A 238 32.96 30.19 0.60
N TYR A 239 31.81 30.31 -0.06
CA TYR A 239 31.71 30.66 -1.48
C TYR A 239 31.67 32.18 -1.62
N THR A 240 32.74 32.75 -2.16
CA THR A 240 32.87 34.20 -2.36
C THR A 240 33.37 34.52 -3.76
N GLY A 241 33.21 35.79 -4.18
CA GLY A 241 33.61 36.25 -5.50
C GLY A 241 32.61 35.95 -6.61
N PRO A 242 32.94 36.33 -7.86
CA PRO A 242 32.08 36.15 -9.03
C PRO A 242 31.67 34.69 -9.24
N GLY A 243 30.42 34.47 -9.64
CA GLY A 243 29.86 33.13 -9.89
C GLY A 243 29.52 32.32 -8.62
N ASN A 244 29.78 32.88 -7.44
CA ASN A 244 29.43 32.31 -6.14
C ASN A 244 28.46 33.20 -5.34
N ARG A 245 28.07 34.33 -5.93
CA ARG A 245 27.14 35.34 -5.42
C ARG A 245 26.29 35.82 -6.59
N ASP A 246 25.11 36.36 -6.30
CA ASP A 246 24.18 36.89 -7.30
C ASP A 246 23.87 35.85 -8.40
N ILE A 247 23.54 34.64 -7.93
CA ILE A 247 23.36 33.45 -8.77
C ILE A 247 22.10 33.57 -9.64
N GLU A 248 22.25 33.30 -10.93
CA GLU A 248 21.19 33.37 -11.93
C GLU A 248 20.88 31.96 -12.47
N PHE A 249 19.63 31.52 -12.29
CA PHE A 249 19.17 30.21 -12.76
C PHE A 249 18.85 30.18 -14.25
N ASN A 250 18.86 31.33 -14.94
CA ASN A 250 18.62 31.45 -16.38
C ASN A 250 17.31 30.79 -16.87
N GLY A 251 16.29 30.70 -16.00
CA GLY A 251 15.02 30.05 -16.29
C GLY A 251 15.05 28.52 -16.23
N LYS A 252 16.16 27.90 -15.83
CA LYS A 252 16.31 26.45 -15.71
C LYS A 252 15.57 25.91 -14.48
N SER A 253 14.90 24.78 -14.64
CA SER A 253 14.21 24.06 -13.58
C SER A 253 15.15 23.05 -12.91
N ILE A 254 16.10 23.54 -12.11
CA ILE A 254 17.13 22.73 -11.43
C ILE A 254 16.99 22.79 -9.90
N THR A 255 17.60 21.82 -9.21
CA THR A 255 17.68 21.81 -7.73
C THR A 255 19.07 22.22 -7.26
N LEU A 256 19.21 23.32 -6.55
CA LEU A 256 20.46 23.72 -5.89
C LEU A 256 20.39 23.40 -4.39
N LYS A 257 21.30 22.56 -3.88
CA LYS A 257 21.27 22.09 -2.48
C LYS A 257 22.65 22.11 -1.83
N SER A 258 22.72 22.55 -0.58
CA SER A 258 23.90 22.31 0.27
C SER A 258 24.00 20.84 0.66
N LYS A 259 25.20 20.26 0.53
CA LYS A 259 25.48 18.84 0.81
C LYS A 259 24.98 18.39 2.19
N ASN A 260 25.17 19.22 3.22
CA ASN A 260 24.83 18.90 4.61
C ASN A 260 23.68 19.74 5.18
N GLY A 261 22.97 20.50 4.32
CA GLY A 261 21.87 21.37 4.71
C GLY A 261 22.29 22.60 5.54
N PRO A 262 21.34 23.49 5.87
CA PRO A 262 21.62 24.75 6.58
C PRO A 262 21.91 24.56 8.09
N GLN A 263 21.70 23.35 8.61
CA GLN A 263 21.84 23.03 10.04
C GLN A 263 23.31 22.96 10.50
N ASN A 264 24.25 22.89 9.56
CA ASN A 264 25.69 22.75 9.79
C ASN A 264 26.50 24.00 9.40
N CYS A 265 25.83 25.17 9.31
CA CYS A 265 26.48 26.47 9.10
C CYS A 265 27.07 27.07 10.38
#